data_AF-A0A7C1XQB4-F1
#
_entry.id   AF-A0A7C1XQB4-F1
#
_cell.length_a   1.000
_cell.length_b   1.000
_cell.length_c   1.000
_cell.angle_alpha   90.00
_cell.angle_beta   90.00
_cell.angle_gamma   90.00
#
_symmetry.space_group_name_H-M   'P 1'
#
loop_
_entity.id
_entity.type
_entity.pdbx_description
1 polymer ?
#
loop_
_entity_poly.entity_id
_entity_poly.type
_entity_poly.pdbx_seq_one_letter_code
_entity_poly.pdbx_strand_id
1 'polypeptide(L)' 'MTERYDLIVFKKYKWQGKDRYKPYFVGDAIAAKKPGDFVLDIPKGVSVSGRVIMSPKSDETRNHEDLVTLYMSAADELGI' A
#
# COMPACT_ATOMS: atom_id res chain seq x y z
N MET A 1 14.85 -15.35 4.87
CA MET A 1 13.67 -15.15 4.01
C MET A 1 13.70 -13.71 3.54
N THR A 2 13.41 -13.45 2.27
CA THR A 2 13.25 -12.08 1.76
C THR A 2 11.83 -11.64 2.09
N GLU A 3 11.67 -10.67 2.99
CA GLU A 3 10.36 -10.13 3.33
C GLU A 3 9.78 -9.41 2.12
N ARG A 4 8.51 -9.69 1.81
CA ARG A 4 7.78 -9.11 0.68
C ARG A 4 6.64 -8.25 1.19
N TYR A 5 6.39 -7.17 0.46
CA TYR A 5 5.40 -6.17 0.81
C TYR A 5 4.58 -5.80 -0.43
N ASP A 6 3.31 -5.45 -0.24
CA ASP A 6 2.49 -4.83 -1.26
C ASP A 6 2.63 -3.30 -1.15
N LEU A 7 2.72 -2.62 -2.31
CA LEU A 7 2.76 -1.16 -2.40
C LEU A 7 1.38 -0.60 -2.70
N ILE A 8 0.93 0.30 -1.84
CA ILE A 8 -0.44 0.80 -1.86
C ILE A 8 -0.46 2.32 -1.79
N VAL A 9 -1.28 2.93 -2.62
CA VAL A 9 -1.53 4.38 -2.63
C VAL A 9 -3.00 4.64 -2.34
N PHE A 10 -3.25 5.56 -1.41
CA PHE A 10 -4.59 6.06 -1.16
C PHE A 10 -4.85 7.28 -2.02
N LYS A 11 -5.79 7.16 -2.97
CA LYS A 11 -6.24 8.33 -3.73
C LYS A 11 -7.51 8.88 -3.13
N LYS A 12 -7.46 10.17 -2.83
CA LYS A 12 -8.61 10.97 -2.43
C LYS A 12 -9.58 11.10 -3.61
N TYR A 13 -10.86 10.88 -3.36
CA TYR A 13 -11.94 11.11 -4.31
C TYR A 13 -13.16 11.68 -3.59
N LYS A 14 -14.03 12.38 -4.33
CA LYS A 14 -15.28 12.91 -3.77
C LYS A 14 -16.44 11.98 -4.10
N TRP A 15 -17.19 11.59 -3.07
CA TRP A 15 -18.44 10.85 -3.22
C TRP A 15 -19.55 11.55 -2.42
N GLN A 16 -20.60 11.97 -3.11
CA GLN A 16 -21.73 12.71 -2.51
C GLN A 16 -21.27 13.92 -1.69
N GLY A 17 -20.29 14.67 -2.20
CA GLY A 17 -19.74 15.86 -1.54
C GLY A 17 -18.82 15.58 -0.34
N LYS A 18 -18.66 14.31 0.08
CA LYS A 18 -17.71 13.91 1.11
C LYS A 18 -16.41 13.43 0.50
N ASP A 19 -15.30 13.83 1.12
CA ASP A 19 -13.99 13.30 0.80
C ASP A 19 -13.90 11.85 1.28
N ARG A 20 -13.45 10.97 0.39
CA ARG A 20 -13.19 9.56 0.67
C ARG A 20 -11.83 9.18 0.10
N TYR A 21 -11.27 8.09 0.60
CA TYR A 21 -10.02 7.54 0.10
C TYR A 21 -10.28 6.13 -0.42
N LYS A 22 -9.64 5.80 -1.54
CA LYS A 22 -9.67 4.45 -2.09
C LYS A 22 -8.22 3.95 -2.25
N PRO A 23 -7.89 2.74 -1.75
CA PRO A 23 -6.58 2.15 -1.96
C PRO A 23 -6.41 1.67 -3.40
N TYR A 24 -5.19 1.79 -3.90
CA TYR A 24 -4.75 1.29 -5.19
C TYR A 24 -3.44 0.55 -5.00
N PHE A 25 -3.41 -0.71 -5.41
CA PHE A 25 -2.17 -1.47 -5.51
C PHE A 25 -1.35 -0.93 -6.68
N VAL A 26 -0.10 -0.56 -6.40
CA VAL A 26 0.80 0.07 -7.37
C VAL A 26 2.05 -0.75 -7.65
N GLY A 27 2.25 -1.86 -6.94
CA GLY A 27 3.38 -2.75 -7.13
C GLY A 27 3.67 -3.60 -5.90
N ASP A 28 4.86 -4.19 -5.89
CA ASP A 28 5.40 -4.98 -4.79
C ASP A 28 6.70 -4.35 -4.30
N ALA A 29 7.12 -4.71 -3.10
CA ALA A 29 8.41 -4.33 -2.56
C ALA A 29 9.05 -5.49 -1.81
N ILE A 30 10.38 -5.51 -1.81
CA ILE A 30 11.16 -6.54 -1.14
C ILE A 30 12.19 -5.91 -0.22
N ALA A 31 12.37 -6.48 0.96
CA ALA A 31 13.49 -6.12 1.84
C ALA A 31 14.81 -6.52 1.16
N ALA A 32 15.74 -5.57 1.09
CA ALA A 32 17.07 -5.81 0.52
C ALA A 32 17.97 -6.53 1.54
N LYS A 33 19.18 -6.91 1.11
CA LYS A 33 20.15 -7.59 1.98
C LYS A 33 20.61 -6.74 3.17
N LYS A 34 20.53 -5.41 3.05
CA LYS A 34 20.86 -4.48 4.14
C LYS A 34 19.59 -4.18 4.94
N PRO A 35 19.64 -4.23 6.28
CA PRO A 35 18.51 -3.84 7.11
C PRO A 35 18.06 -2.41 6.81
N GLY A 36 16.76 -2.21 6.56
CA GLY A 36 16.17 -0.91 6.28
C GLY A 36 16.16 -0.49 4.80
N ASP A 37 16.89 -1.19 3.93
CA ASP A 37 16.83 -0.95 2.49
C ASP A 37 15.66 -1.75 1.87
N PHE A 38 14.90 -1.11 0.99
CA PHE A 38 13.80 -1.73 0.26
C PHE A 38 13.97 -1.53 -1.25
N VAL A 39 13.65 -2.56 -2.02
CA VAL A 39 13.55 -2.48 -3.48
C VAL A 39 12.08 -2.46 -3.84
N LEU A 40 11.66 -1.41 -4.55
CA LEU A 40 10.30 -1.22 -5.04
C LEU A 40 10.21 -1.71 -6.49
N ASP A 41 9.26 -2.60 -6.78
CA ASP A 41 8.92 -3.04 -8.13
C ASP A 41 7.58 -2.41 -8.54
N ILE A 42 7.64 -1.40 -9.41
CA ILE A 42 6.47 -0.69 -9.93
C ILE A 42 6.29 -1.09 -11.40
N PRO A 43 5.15 -1.72 -11.76
CA PRO A 43 4.90 -2.16 -13.13
C PRO A 43 4.98 -1.02 -14.14
N LYS A 44 5.48 -1.34 -15.35
CA LYS A 44 5.53 -0.37 -16.45
C LYS A 44 4.14 0.20 -16.75
N GLY A 45 4.07 1.52 -16.90
CA GLY A 45 2.81 2.24 -17.15
C GLY A 45 2.08 2.70 -15.88
N VAL A 46 2.56 2.30 -14.68
CA VAL A 46 2.08 2.84 -13.41
C VAL A 46 2.95 4.02 -13.00
N SER A 47 2.37 5.22 -12.97
CA SER A 47 3.00 6.39 -12.39
C SER A 47 2.49 6.58 -10.96
N VAL A 48 3.41 6.58 -10.00
CA VAL A 48 3.11 6.79 -8.58
C VAL A 48 3.50 8.21 -8.19
N SER A 49 2.57 8.94 -7.58
CA SER A 49 2.80 10.29 -7.09
C SER A 49 2.21 10.42 -5.69
N GLY A 50 3.01 10.92 -4.73
CA GLY A 50 2.58 11.11 -3.35
C GLY A 50 3.17 10.06 -2.40
N ARG A 51 2.46 9.80 -1.30
CA ARG A 51 2.87 8.84 -0.27
C ARG A 51 2.45 7.43 -0.66
N VAL A 52 3.32 6.47 -0.39
CA VAL A 52 3.09 5.04 -0.62
C VAL A 52 3.17 4.34 0.72
N ILE A 53 2.25 3.42 0.97
CA ILE A 53 2.25 2.57 2.15
C ILE A 53 2.76 1.19 1.72
N MET A 54 3.73 0.67 2.46
CA MET A 54 4.22 -0.69 2.34
C MET A 54 3.51 -1.54 3.37
N SER A 55 2.90 -2.64 2.92
CA SER A 55 2.32 -3.61 3.84
C SER A 55 2.95 -4.97 3.69
N PRO A 56 3.27 -5.68 4.79
CA PRO A 56 3.70 -7.06 4.71
C PRO A 56 2.68 -7.88 3.93
N LYS A 57 3.17 -8.56 2.88
CA LYS A 57 2.34 -9.48 2.12
C LYS A 57 1.91 -10.58 3.08
N SER A 58 0.65 -10.56 3.50
CA SER A 58 0.13 -11.60 4.37
C SER A 58 0.00 -12.87 3.54
N ASP A 59 0.35 -14.01 4.12
CA ASP A 59 0.05 -15.32 3.51
C ASP A 59 -1.40 -15.30 3.02
N GLU A 60 -1.62 -15.89 1.84
CA GLU A 60 -2.75 -15.77 0.88
C GLU A 60 -4.19 -15.95 1.44
N THR A 61 -4.34 -15.99 2.75
CA THR A 61 -5.57 -16.21 3.53
C THR A 61 -6.27 -14.94 4.01
N ARG A 62 -5.68 -13.75 3.89
CA ARG A 62 -6.37 -12.50 4.24
C ARG A 62 -7.20 -11.97 3.07
N ASN A 63 -8.48 -11.75 3.34
CA ASN A 63 -9.42 -11.25 2.35
C ASN A 63 -9.05 -9.81 1.95
N HIS A 64 -9.27 -9.44 0.68
CA HIS A 64 -8.88 -8.13 0.15
C HIS A 64 -9.52 -6.97 0.94
N GLU A 65 -10.74 -7.15 1.44
CA GLU A 65 -11.46 -6.17 2.26
C GLU A 65 -10.81 -5.96 3.64
N ASP A 66 -10.27 -7.02 4.25
CA ASP A 66 -9.58 -6.95 5.54
C ASP A 66 -8.25 -6.19 5.39
N LEU A 67 -7.54 -6.42 4.28
CA LEU A 67 -6.31 -5.70 3.95
C LEU A 67 -6.59 -4.21 3.75
N VAL A 68 -7.62 -3.87 2.97
CA VAL A 68 -8.04 -2.47 2.77
C VAL A 68 -8.38 -1.79 4.11
N THR A 69 -9.12 -2.47 4.98
CA THR A 69 -9.51 -1.93 6.29
C THR A 69 -8.28 -1.72 7.19
N LEU A 70 -7.36 -2.69 7.22
CA LEU A 70 -6.11 -2.59 7.94
C LEU A 70 -5.26 -1.40 7.46
N TYR A 71 -5.21 -1.19 6.14
CA TYR A 71 -4.45 -0.09 5.55
C TYR A 71 -5.08 1.26 5.76
N MET A 72 -6.42 1.33 5.73
CA MET A 72 -7.13 2.56 6.10
C MET A 72 -6.89 2.90 7.57
N SER A 73 -6.95 1.91 8.47
CA SER A 73 -6.64 2.11 9.89
C SER A 73 -5.21 2.59 10.10
N ALA A 74 -4.23 1.99 9.41
CA ALA A 74 -2.83 2.41 9.48
C ALA A 74 -2.61 3.81 8.88
N ALA A 75 -3.33 4.16 7.80
CA ALA A 75 -3.28 5.50 7.21
C ALA A 75 -3.85 6.55 8.17
N ASP A 76 -4.99 6.26 8.80
CA ASP A 76 -5.62 7.11 9.81
C ASP A 76 -4.69 7.32 11.03
N GLU A 77 -4.06 6.26 11.54
CA GLU A 77 -3.08 6.35 12.64
C GLU A 77 -1.86 7.21 12.30
N LEU A 78 -1.44 7.21 11.03
CA LEU A 78 -0.30 7.97 10.53
C LEU A 78 -0.69 9.38 10.03
N GLY A 79 -1.97 9.75 10.11
CA GLY A 79 -2.50 11.03 9.65
C GLY A 79 -2.34 11.27 8.14
N ILE A 80 -2.50 10.21 7.34
CA ILE A 80 -2.34 10.22 5.88
C ILE A 80 -3.69 10.13 5.18
#